data_AF-A0A753KXA0-F1
#
_entry.id   AF-A0A753KXA0-F1
#
_cell.length_a   1.000
_cell.length_b   1.000
_cell.length_c   1.000
_cell.angle_alpha   90.00
_cell.angle_beta   90.00
_cell.angle_gamma   90.00
#
_symmetry.space_group_name_H-M   'P 1'
#
loop_
_entity.id
_entity.type
_entity.pdbx_description
1 polymer ?
#
loop_
_entity_poly.entity_id
_entity_poly.type
_entity_poly.pdbx_seq_one_letter_code
_entity_poly.pdbx_strand_id
1 'polypeptide(L)'
;DVTGTPQEVTAADGTLVWAGYIRGFGENAADISNSGAYFHQPLRLPGQYFDDETGLHYNLFRYYAPECGRFVSQDPIGLRGGLNLYQYAPNPLKYIDPLGLTATVGRWMGPAEYQQMLDTGTVVQSSTGTTHVAYPADIDAFGKQAKNGAMYVEFDVPEKSLVPTNEGWAKIVGPDSIEGRLAKRKGLPVPEMPTAENITVRGEKINGEVEAKC
;
A
#
# COMPACT_ATOMS: atom_id res chain seq x y z
N ASP A 1 -16.45 0.40 6.13
CA ASP A 1 -16.71 -0.67 5.13
C ASP A 1 -15.55 -1.68 5.17
N VAL A 2 -15.38 -2.54 4.16
CA VAL A 2 -14.26 -3.50 4.08
C VAL A 2 -12.89 -2.85 3.90
N THR A 3 -12.82 -1.60 3.43
CA THR A 3 -11.57 -0.85 3.26
C THR A 3 -11.28 0.09 4.42
N GLY A 4 -12.22 0.31 5.34
CA GLY A 4 -12.07 1.24 6.46
C GLY A 4 -12.63 2.65 6.20
N THR A 5 -13.33 2.85 5.09
CA THR A 5 -14.06 4.09 4.81
C THR A 5 -15.22 4.25 5.81
N PRO A 6 -15.38 5.42 6.45
CA PRO A 6 -16.54 5.74 7.28
C PRO A 6 -17.85 5.62 6.48
N GLN A 7 -18.85 4.97 7.06
CA GLN A 7 -20.18 4.82 6.46
C GLN A 7 -21.24 5.52 7.30
N GLU A 8 -21.09 5.48 8.63
CA GLU A 8 -22.04 6.02 9.59
C GLU A 8 -21.30 6.63 10.78
N VAL A 9 -21.89 7.67 11.37
CA VAL A 9 -21.47 8.25 12.64
C VAL A 9 -22.68 8.27 13.56
N THR A 10 -22.49 7.82 14.80
CA THR A 10 -23.51 7.80 15.84
C THR A 10 -23.11 8.68 17.02
N ALA A 11 -24.10 9.29 17.67
CA ALA A 11 -23.92 9.96 18.95
C ALA A 11 -23.73 8.94 20.09
N ALA A 12 -23.37 9.41 21.27
CA ALA A 12 -23.12 8.55 22.44
C ALA A 12 -24.35 7.73 22.88
N ASP A 13 -25.56 8.16 22.51
CA ASP A 13 -26.82 7.47 22.78
C ASP A 13 -27.22 6.47 21.67
N GLY A 14 -26.39 6.33 20.61
CA GLY A 14 -26.64 5.46 19.46
C GLY A 14 -27.48 6.09 18.35
N THR A 15 -27.88 7.36 18.48
CA THR A 15 -28.59 8.07 17.41
C THR A 15 -27.67 8.29 16.20
N LEU A 16 -28.15 7.94 15.00
CA LEU A 16 -27.43 8.21 13.75
C LEU A 16 -27.34 9.72 13.52
N VAL A 17 -26.13 10.27 13.47
CA VAL A 17 -25.89 11.70 13.22
C VAL A 17 -25.49 11.99 11.78
N TRP A 18 -24.82 11.05 11.12
CA TRP A 18 -24.42 11.14 9.72
C TRP A 18 -24.34 9.75 9.10
N ALA A 19 -24.75 9.61 7.85
CA ALA A 19 -24.43 8.45 7.01
C ALA A 19 -24.10 8.90 5.60
N GLY A 20 -23.02 8.39 5.03
CA GLY A 20 -22.55 8.77 3.70
C GLY A 20 -22.65 7.63 2.70
N TYR A 21 -23.14 7.93 1.50
CA TYR A 21 -23.07 7.05 0.36
C TYR A 21 -21.82 7.39 -0.46
N ILE A 22 -20.75 6.62 -0.22
CA ILE A 22 -19.44 6.85 -0.85
C ILE A 22 -19.26 5.91 -2.05
N ARG A 23 -18.89 6.48 -3.20
CA ARG A 23 -18.60 5.73 -4.42
C ARG A 23 -17.22 5.09 -4.36
N GLY A 24 -16.95 4.18 -5.30
CA GLY A 24 -15.70 3.39 -5.30
C GLY A 24 -14.41 4.20 -5.29
N PHE A 25 -14.39 5.42 -5.84
CA PHE A 25 -13.24 6.33 -5.82
C PHE A 25 -13.33 7.40 -4.72
N GLY A 26 -14.12 7.18 -3.67
CA GLY A 26 -14.18 8.07 -2.51
C GLY A 26 -15.10 9.28 -2.68
N GLU A 27 -15.70 9.50 -3.85
CA GLU A 27 -16.69 10.58 -4.05
C GLU A 27 -17.86 10.37 -3.09
N ASN A 28 -18.15 11.38 -2.27
CA ASN A 28 -19.36 11.41 -1.46
C ASN A 28 -20.54 11.79 -2.37
N ALA A 29 -21.42 10.83 -2.64
CA ALA A 29 -22.52 11.03 -3.58
C ALA A 29 -23.82 11.47 -2.91
N ALA A 30 -23.99 11.17 -1.62
CA ALA A 30 -25.10 11.65 -0.82
C ALA A 30 -24.79 11.47 0.67
N ASP A 31 -25.31 12.37 1.50
CA ASP A 31 -25.27 12.26 2.96
C ASP A 31 -26.67 12.33 3.56
N ILE A 32 -26.88 11.56 4.62
CA ILE A 32 -28.05 11.65 5.50
C ILE A 32 -27.58 12.31 6.80
N SER A 33 -28.19 13.43 7.18
CA SER A 33 -28.04 14.01 8.52
C SER A 33 -29.39 13.98 9.25
N ASN A 34 -29.46 13.22 10.33
CA ASN A 34 -30.70 13.02 11.12
C ASN A 34 -30.73 13.80 12.44
N SER A 35 -29.69 14.57 12.77
CA SER A 35 -29.59 15.26 14.05
C SER A 35 -30.27 16.65 14.09
N GLY A 36 -30.83 17.11 12.96
CA GLY A 36 -31.35 18.48 12.82
C GLY A 36 -30.26 19.56 12.74
N ALA A 37 -28.99 19.19 12.93
CA ALA A 37 -27.81 20.01 12.69
C ALA A 37 -26.99 19.44 11.54
N TYR A 38 -26.29 20.30 10.80
CA TYR A 38 -25.29 19.84 9.83
C TYR A 38 -24.12 19.20 10.57
N PHE A 39 -23.83 17.92 10.27
CA PHE A 39 -22.68 17.22 10.80
C PHE A 39 -21.61 17.15 9.71
N HIS A 40 -20.45 17.77 9.96
CA HIS A 40 -19.31 17.71 9.04
C HIS A 40 -18.51 16.44 9.33
N GLN A 41 -18.57 15.47 8.42
CA GLN A 41 -17.70 14.30 8.42
C GLN A 41 -16.63 14.49 7.35
N PRO A 42 -15.40 14.90 7.70
CA PRO A 42 -14.34 15.16 6.72
C PRO A 42 -13.54 13.90 6.33
N LEU A 43 -13.66 12.80 7.05
CA LEU A 43 -12.92 11.58 6.70
C LEU A 43 -13.43 10.99 5.38
N ARG A 44 -12.51 10.49 4.55
CA ARG A 44 -12.79 9.91 3.22
C ARG A 44 -12.24 8.49 3.14
N LEU A 45 -11.68 8.08 1.99
CA LEU A 45 -10.93 6.83 1.90
C LEU A 45 -9.79 6.83 2.94
N PRO A 46 -9.28 5.66 3.36
CA PRO A 46 -8.21 5.59 4.36
C PRO A 46 -7.01 6.49 4.04
N GLY A 47 -6.58 7.29 5.02
CA GLY A 47 -5.51 8.28 4.85
C GLY A 47 -5.96 9.64 4.31
N GLN A 48 -7.22 9.77 3.88
CA GLN A 48 -7.73 10.99 3.23
C GLN A 48 -8.62 11.85 4.14
N TYR A 49 -8.46 13.16 4.02
CA TYR A 49 -9.28 14.19 4.66
C TYR A 49 -9.87 15.12 3.59
N PHE A 50 -11.15 15.43 3.69
CA PHE A 50 -11.82 16.35 2.78
C PHE A 50 -11.44 17.80 3.05
N ASP A 51 -10.96 18.47 2.01
CA ASP A 51 -10.68 19.89 2.03
C ASP A 51 -11.85 20.65 1.38
N ASP A 52 -12.63 21.35 2.22
CA ASP A 52 -13.81 22.11 1.78
C ASP A 52 -13.46 23.27 0.84
N GLU A 53 -12.23 23.82 0.90
CA GLU A 53 -11.83 24.97 0.09
C GLU A 53 -11.61 24.57 -1.38
N THR A 54 -11.08 23.37 -1.59
CA THR A 54 -10.72 22.87 -2.93
C THR A 54 -11.68 21.81 -3.45
N GLY A 55 -12.47 21.18 -2.58
CA GLY A 55 -13.25 19.98 -2.90
C GLY A 55 -12.39 18.74 -3.13
N LEU A 56 -11.07 18.82 -2.91
CA LEU A 56 -10.15 17.70 -3.06
C LEU A 56 -10.00 16.97 -1.73
N HIS A 57 -9.42 15.78 -1.80
CA HIS A 57 -9.08 14.98 -0.64
C HIS A 57 -7.59 15.12 -0.36
N TYR A 58 -7.24 15.73 0.76
CA TYR A 58 -5.87 15.78 1.24
C TYR A 58 -5.42 14.39 1.72
N ASN A 59 -4.37 13.87 1.09
CA ASN A 59 -3.76 12.58 1.42
C ASN A 59 -2.28 12.80 1.71
N LEU A 60 -2.00 13.40 2.88
CA LEU A 60 -0.70 13.74 3.46
C LEU A 60 0.31 14.45 2.52
N PHE A 61 0.85 13.73 1.53
CA PHE A 61 1.81 14.28 0.56
C PHE A 61 1.16 14.73 -0.75
N ARG A 62 -0.08 14.31 -1.06
CA ARG A 62 -0.75 14.62 -2.33
C ARG A 62 -2.23 14.98 -2.13
N TYR A 63 -2.77 15.76 -3.07
CA TYR A 63 -4.22 16.00 -3.17
C TYR A 63 -4.84 15.04 -4.19
N TYR A 64 -5.96 14.43 -3.81
CA TYR A 64 -6.69 13.43 -4.57
C TYR A 64 -8.03 14.00 -5.07
N ALA A 65 -8.30 13.84 -6.36
CA ALA A 65 -9.56 14.22 -6.98
C ALA A 65 -10.48 12.98 -7.08
N PRO A 66 -11.49 12.85 -6.21
CA PRO A 66 -12.37 11.67 -6.19
C PRO A 66 -13.21 11.53 -7.47
N GLU A 67 -13.59 12.65 -8.09
CA GLU A 67 -14.32 12.71 -9.37
C GLU A 67 -13.58 12.00 -10.52
N CYS A 68 -12.24 12.04 -10.48
CA CYS A 68 -11.37 11.50 -11.52
C CYS A 68 -10.64 10.22 -11.08
N GLY A 69 -10.78 9.83 -9.80
CA GLY A 69 -10.12 8.68 -9.21
C GLY A 69 -8.60 8.76 -9.13
N ARG A 70 -8.00 9.96 -9.10
CA ARG A 70 -6.54 10.15 -9.23
C ARG A 70 -5.99 11.31 -8.40
N PHE A 71 -4.68 11.31 -8.14
CA PHE A 71 -3.98 12.47 -7.61
C PHE A 71 -3.90 13.61 -8.64
N VAL A 72 -3.91 14.86 -8.17
CA VAL A 72 -3.79 16.04 -9.05
C VAL A 72 -2.35 16.41 -9.38
N SER A 73 -1.39 15.96 -8.55
CA SER A 73 0.03 16.12 -8.75
C SER A 73 0.69 14.78 -9.11
N GLN A 74 1.80 14.84 -9.87
CA GLN A 74 2.63 13.66 -10.10
C GLN A 74 3.17 13.12 -8.79
N ASP A 75 3.41 11.81 -8.76
CA ASP A 75 4.08 11.15 -7.66
C ASP A 75 5.48 11.76 -7.44
N PRO A 76 5.77 12.33 -6.26
CA PRO A 76 7.10 12.83 -5.93
C PRO A 76 8.20 11.78 -6.07
N ILE A 77 7.86 10.49 -5.97
CA ILE A 77 8.83 9.39 -6.11
C ILE A 77 8.97 8.92 -7.57
N GLY A 78 8.24 9.54 -8.51
CA GLY A 78 8.35 9.30 -9.94
C GLY A 78 7.96 7.88 -10.34
N LEU A 79 8.63 7.33 -11.37
CA LEU A 79 8.37 5.96 -11.87
C LEU A 79 8.59 4.87 -10.82
N ARG A 80 9.18 5.22 -9.67
CA ARG A 80 9.35 4.32 -8.55
C ARG A 80 8.04 4.06 -7.79
N GLY A 81 7.06 4.96 -7.88
CA GLY A 81 5.68 4.75 -7.39
C GLY A 81 4.81 3.94 -8.34
N GLY A 82 5.38 3.45 -9.45
CA GLY A 82 4.68 2.77 -10.52
C GLY A 82 4.63 3.59 -11.82
N LEU A 83 4.14 2.95 -12.88
CA LEU A 83 4.07 3.58 -14.21
C LEU A 83 3.05 4.72 -14.29
N ASN A 84 2.01 4.68 -13.44
CA ASN A 84 0.98 5.72 -13.40
C ASN A 84 1.24 6.70 -12.26
N LEU A 85 1.90 7.81 -12.58
CA LEU A 85 2.32 8.84 -11.62
C LEU A 85 1.16 9.56 -10.91
N TYR A 86 -0.10 9.36 -11.34
CA TYR A 86 -1.27 10.00 -10.74
C TYR A 86 -2.18 8.99 -10.02
N GLN A 87 -1.78 7.72 -9.94
CA GLN A 87 -2.63 6.66 -9.39
C GLN A 87 -2.72 6.75 -7.86
N TYR A 88 -3.94 6.62 -7.32
CA TYR A 88 -4.17 6.40 -5.89
C TYR A 88 -3.97 4.94 -5.51
N ALA A 89 -4.73 4.05 -6.14
CA ALA A 89 -4.55 2.61 -6.01
C ALA A 89 -5.02 1.92 -7.29
N PRO A 90 -4.45 0.76 -7.66
CA PRO A 90 -4.95 -0.11 -8.74
C PRO A 90 -6.44 -0.42 -8.64
N ASN A 91 -6.94 -0.65 -7.43
CA ASN A 91 -8.37 -0.84 -7.15
C ASN A 91 -8.69 -0.29 -5.74
N PRO A 92 -9.38 0.86 -5.63
CA PRO A 92 -9.65 1.51 -4.35
C PRO A 92 -10.62 0.73 -3.44
N LEU A 93 -11.33 -0.28 -3.95
CA LEU A 93 -12.20 -1.16 -3.15
C LEU A 93 -11.43 -2.30 -2.48
N LYS A 94 -10.20 -2.56 -2.92
CA LYS A 94 -9.33 -3.60 -2.36
C LYS A 94 -8.08 -3.04 -1.71
N TYR A 95 -7.68 -1.84 -2.11
CA TYR A 95 -6.36 -1.32 -1.83
C TYR A 95 -6.40 0.17 -1.50
N ILE A 96 -5.41 0.61 -0.74
CA ILE A 96 -5.31 1.96 -0.19
C ILE A 96 -3.89 2.51 -0.44
N ASP A 97 -3.72 3.83 -0.42
CA ASP A 97 -2.40 4.50 -0.37
C ASP A 97 -2.45 5.55 0.74
N PRO A 98 -2.15 5.16 2.00
CA PRO A 98 -2.39 6.01 3.17
C PRO A 98 -1.49 7.24 3.27
N LEU A 99 -0.37 7.24 2.53
CA LEU A 99 0.61 8.33 2.55
C LEU A 99 0.55 9.16 1.27
N GLY A 100 0.06 8.60 0.17
CA GLY A 100 0.28 9.20 -1.13
C GLY A 100 1.71 8.97 -1.62
N LEU A 101 2.41 7.92 -1.18
CA LEU A 101 3.83 7.65 -1.51
C LEU A 101 4.17 6.14 -1.47
N THR A 102 3.22 5.28 -1.85
CA THR A 102 3.49 3.84 -1.95
C THR A 102 4.41 3.53 -3.13
N ALA A 103 5.43 2.70 -2.86
CA ALA A 103 6.35 2.22 -3.87
C ALA A 103 6.02 0.76 -4.23
N THR A 104 5.78 0.49 -5.52
CA THR A 104 5.58 -0.87 -6.01
C THR A 104 6.93 -1.56 -6.16
N VAL A 105 7.10 -2.67 -5.46
CA VAL A 105 8.29 -3.50 -5.50
C VAL A 105 7.96 -4.93 -5.93
N GLY A 106 8.95 -5.61 -6.50
CA GLY A 106 8.81 -6.96 -7.02
C GLY A 106 9.68 -7.97 -6.30
N ARG A 107 9.15 -9.18 -6.04
CA ARG A 107 9.95 -10.26 -5.46
C ARG A 107 9.47 -11.64 -5.86
N TRP A 108 10.43 -12.51 -6.14
CA TRP A 108 10.22 -13.96 -6.22
C TRP A 108 10.14 -14.58 -4.83
N MET A 109 9.03 -15.28 -4.54
CA MET A 109 8.79 -15.94 -3.25
C MET A 109 8.10 -17.30 -3.44
N GLY A 110 8.17 -18.16 -2.41
CA GLY A 110 7.48 -19.45 -2.43
C GLY A 110 5.98 -19.32 -2.06
N PRO A 111 5.12 -20.30 -2.39
CA PRO A 111 3.69 -20.24 -2.10
C PRO A 111 3.35 -20.06 -0.61
N ALA A 112 4.12 -20.68 0.29
CA ALA A 112 3.93 -20.53 1.74
C ALA A 112 4.25 -19.11 2.23
N GLU A 113 5.29 -18.49 1.66
CA GLU A 113 5.68 -17.12 1.99
C GLU A 113 4.66 -16.11 1.44
N TYR A 114 4.15 -16.36 0.23
CA TYR A 114 3.05 -15.58 -0.34
C TYR A 114 1.79 -15.64 0.53
N GLN A 115 1.38 -16.85 0.95
CA GLN A 115 0.20 -17.00 1.82
C GLN A 115 0.39 -16.30 3.16
N GLN A 116 1.58 -16.43 3.77
CA GLN A 116 1.90 -15.71 5.00
C GLN A 116 1.77 -14.18 4.82
N MET A 117 2.23 -13.64 3.69
CA MET A 117 2.14 -12.21 3.40
C MET A 117 0.69 -11.73 3.26
N LEU A 118 -0.18 -12.54 2.65
CA LEU A 118 -1.62 -12.26 2.57
C LEU A 118 -2.29 -12.30 3.94
N ASP A 119 -1.94 -13.28 4.77
CA ASP A 119 -2.57 -13.47 6.08
C ASP A 119 -2.18 -12.37 7.08
N THR A 120 -0.93 -11.90 7.02
CA THR A 120 -0.43 -10.87 7.95
C THR A 120 -0.56 -9.45 7.42
N GLY A 121 -0.65 -9.25 6.10
CA GLY A 121 -0.61 -7.92 5.47
C GLY A 121 0.75 -7.21 5.66
N THR A 122 1.82 -7.96 5.95
CA THR A 122 3.16 -7.42 6.21
C THR A 122 4.20 -8.15 5.38
N VAL A 123 5.22 -7.44 4.91
CA VAL A 123 6.32 -8.06 4.15
C VAL A 123 6.97 -9.18 4.97
N VAL A 124 7.11 -10.36 4.36
CA VAL A 124 7.76 -11.49 5.03
C VAL A 124 9.27 -11.28 5.07
N GLN A 125 9.85 -11.50 6.25
CA GLN A 125 11.27 -11.34 6.48
C GLN A 125 12.05 -12.55 5.96
N SER A 126 13.13 -12.31 5.21
CA SER A 126 14.09 -13.36 4.83
C SER A 126 14.85 -13.92 6.04
N SER A 127 15.41 -15.12 5.92
CA SER A 127 16.22 -15.77 6.97
C SER A 127 17.46 -14.97 7.41
N THR A 128 17.96 -14.08 6.55
CA THR A 128 19.08 -13.16 6.87
C THR A 128 18.62 -11.93 7.65
N GLY A 129 17.31 -11.78 7.85
CA GLY A 129 16.68 -10.62 8.45
C GLY A 129 16.46 -9.45 7.49
N THR A 130 16.94 -9.56 6.24
CA THR A 130 16.86 -8.51 5.22
C THR A 130 16.19 -9.04 3.97
N THR A 131 15.06 -8.45 3.59
CA THR A 131 14.29 -8.84 2.41
C THR A 131 14.74 -7.98 1.22
N HIS A 132 15.22 -8.62 0.17
CA HIS A 132 15.65 -7.95 -1.07
C HIS A 132 14.49 -7.93 -2.07
N VAL A 133 14.29 -6.79 -2.70
CA VAL A 133 13.20 -6.55 -3.66
C VAL A 133 13.73 -5.82 -4.90
N ALA A 134 13.11 -6.10 -6.04
CA ALA A 134 13.29 -5.32 -7.26
C ALA A 134 12.57 -3.98 -7.09
N TYR A 135 13.27 -2.89 -7.39
CA TYR A 135 12.75 -1.54 -7.27
C TYR A 135 13.37 -0.62 -8.32
N PRO A 136 12.63 -0.24 -9.39
CA PRO A 136 11.21 -0.54 -9.63
C PRO A 136 10.92 -2.03 -9.82
N ALA A 137 9.66 -2.44 -9.69
CA ALA A 137 9.25 -3.82 -9.91
C ALA A 137 9.62 -4.28 -11.33
N ASP A 138 10.37 -5.38 -11.39
CA ASP A 138 10.78 -6.05 -12.63
C ASP A 138 10.70 -7.58 -12.42
N ILE A 139 9.95 -8.28 -13.27
CA ILE A 139 9.76 -9.75 -13.20
C ILE A 139 11.02 -10.52 -13.60
N ASP A 140 11.85 -9.93 -14.46
CA ASP A 140 13.09 -10.53 -14.91
C ASP A 140 14.17 -10.45 -13.81
N ALA A 141 13.98 -9.56 -12.83
CA ALA A 141 14.81 -9.47 -11.63
C ALA A 141 14.71 -10.77 -10.81
N PHE A 142 15.86 -11.45 -10.64
CA PHE A 142 15.98 -12.78 -10.01
C PHE A 142 15.23 -13.94 -10.70
N GLY A 143 14.63 -13.75 -11.87
CA GLY A 143 13.89 -14.82 -12.57
C GLY A 143 14.74 -16.05 -12.88
N LYS A 144 16.07 -15.91 -13.01
CA LYS A 144 17.01 -17.03 -13.21
C LYS A 144 17.31 -17.81 -11.92
N GLN A 145 17.32 -17.14 -10.78
CA GLN A 145 17.65 -17.71 -9.46
C GLN A 145 16.41 -18.22 -8.72
N ALA A 146 15.22 -17.80 -9.15
CA ALA A 146 13.95 -18.26 -8.62
C ALA A 146 13.83 -19.79 -8.75
N LYS A 147 13.44 -20.44 -7.65
CA LYS A 147 13.20 -21.90 -7.62
C LYS A 147 11.98 -22.23 -8.47
N ASN A 148 11.94 -23.44 -9.03
CA ASN A 148 10.74 -23.93 -9.69
C ASN A 148 9.55 -23.94 -8.71
N GLY A 149 8.40 -23.44 -9.14
CA GLY A 149 7.22 -23.22 -8.30
C GLY A 149 7.24 -21.93 -7.48
N ALA A 150 8.26 -21.08 -7.59
CA ALA A 150 8.23 -19.74 -7.04
C ALA A 150 7.30 -18.85 -7.86
N MET A 151 6.72 -17.85 -7.20
CA MET A 151 5.80 -16.88 -7.77
C MET A 151 6.48 -15.50 -7.73
N TYR A 152 6.38 -14.74 -8.81
CA TYR A 152 6.76 -13.35 -8.83
C TYR A 152 5.57 -12.51 -8.36
N VAL A 153 5.79 -11.76 -7.29
CA VAL A 153 4.76 -11.00 -6.60
C VAL A 153 5.18 -9.54 -6.58
N GLU A 154 4.28 -8.68 -7.05
CA GLU A 154 4.34 -7.24 -6.88
C GLU A 154 3.51 -6.85 -5.66
N PHE A 155 4.02 -5.92 -4.87
CA PHE A 155 3.30 -5.37 -3.73
C PHE A 155 3.82 -3.97 -3.42
N ASP A 156 2.99 -3.19 -2.76
CA ASP A 156 3.28 -1.83 -2.38
C ASP A 156 3.78 -1.77 -0.95
N VAL A 157 4.82 -0.96 -0.75
CA VAL A 157 5.38 -0.66 0.58
C VAL A 157 5.58 0.85 0.72
N PRO A 158 5.57 1.39 1.96
CA PRO A 158 5.97 2.77 2.19
C PRO A 158 7.41 3.00 1.70
N GLU A 159 7.67 4.01 0.89
CA GLU A 159 9.01 4.25 0.34
C GLU A 159 10.09 4.35 1.41
N LYS A 160 9.78 4.95 2.56
CA LYS A 160 10.69 5.06 3.73
C LYS A 160 11.21 3.72 4.27
N SER A 161 10.55 2.61 3.94
CA SER A 161 10.98 1.26 4.33
C SER A 161 12.03 0.67 3.38
N LEU A 162 12.23 1.30 2.22
CA LEU A 162 13.18 0.88 1.19
C LEU A 162 14.52 1.57 1.38
N VAL A 163 15.58 0.77 1.43
CA VAL A 163 16.96 1.24 1.34
C VAL A 163 17.49 0.84 -0.04
N PRO A 164 17.70 1.78 -0.98
CA PRO A 164 18.29 1.48 -2.27
C PRO A 164 19.67 0.85 -2.11
N THR A 165 19.98 -0.16 -2.92
CA THR A 165 21.30 -0.84 -2.88
C THR A 165 22.08 -0.65 -4.17
N ASN A 166 21.59 -1.25 -5.25
CA ASN A 166 22.16 -1.18 -6.59
C ASN A 166 21.06 -0.72 -7.55
N GLU A 167 21.42 -0.38 -8.78
CA GLU A 167 20.45 0.01 -9.80
C GLU A 167 19.39 -1.10 -10.02
N GLY A 168 18.11 -0.75 -9.84
CA GLY A 168 16.99 -1.69 -9.91
C GLY A 168 16.72 -2.47 -8.61
N TRP A 169 17.43 -2.20 -7.52
CA TRP A 169 17.38 -2.97 -6.29
C TRP A 169 17.19 -2.13 -5.03
N ALA A 170 16.37 -2.66 -4.12
CA ALA A 170 16.27 -2.16 -2.76
C ALA A 170 16.24 -3.31 -1.75
N LYS A 171 16.51 -2.97 -0.49
CA LYS A 171 16.35 -3.87 0.64
C LYS A 171 15.39 -3.27 1.68
N ILE A 172 14.64 -4.16 2.32
CA ILE A 172 13.81 -3.89 3.50
C ILE A 172 14.52 -4.53 4.69
N VAL A 173 14.92 -3.68 5.64
CA VAL A 173 15.66 -4.11 6.83
C VAL A 173 14.67 -4.47 7.92
N GLY A 174 14.63 -5.74 8.31
CA GLY A 174 13.74 -6.20 9.37
C GLY A 174 14.43 -6.34 10.73
N PRO A 175 13.69 -6.76 11.77
CA PRO A 175 14.17 -6.79 13.16
C PRO A 175 15.32 -7.79 13.38
N ASP A 176 15.25 -8.96 12.72
CA ASP A 176 16.29 -9.99 12.80
C ASP A 176 17.54 -9.75 11.93
N SER A 177 17.63 -8.62 11.23
CA SER A 177 18.84 -8.24 10.46
C SER A 177 20.03 -7.95 11.38
N ILE A 178 21.23 -7.85 10.81
CA ILE A 178 22.42 -7.42 11.56
C ILE A 178 22.18 -6.04 12.17
N GLU A 179 21.61 -5.12 11.38
CA GLU A 179 21.24 -3.78 11.79
C GLU A 179 20.18 -3.79 12.92
N GLY A 180 19.14 -4.62 12.81
CA GLY A 180 18.09 -4.74 13.82
C GLY A 180 18.59 -5.34 15.14
N ARG A 181 19.44 -6.37 15.07
CA ARG A 181 20.10 -6.94 16.27
C ARG A 181 21.02 -5.93 16.94
N LEU A 182 21.75 -5.13 16.16
CA LEU A 182 22.62 -4.07 16.69
C LEU A 182 21.80 -2.94 17.34
N ALA A 183 20.71 -2.52 16.72
CA ALA A 183 19.78 -1.52 17.27
C ALA A 183 19.23 -1.98 18.62
N LYS A 184 18.76 -3.24 18.70
CA LYS A 184 18.28 -3.87 19.93
C LYS A 184 19.35 -3.87 21.03
N ARG A 185 20.60 -4.20 20.70
CA ARG A 185 21.72 -4.19 21.66
C ARG A 185 22.06 -2.78 22.17
N LYS A 186 21.88 -1.77 21.33
CA LYS A 186 22.16 -0.35 21.65
C LYS A 186 20.98 0.39 22.27
N GLY A 187 19.83 -0.27 22.46
CA GLY A 187 18.60 0.38 22.95
C GLY A 187 18.01 1.40 21.96
N LEU A 188 18.31 1.26 20.66
CA LEU A 188 17.76 2.09 19.59
C LEU A 188 16.47 1.48 19.05
N PRO A 189 15.61 2.28 18.38
CA PRO A 189 14.44 1.77 17.67
C PRO A 189 14.83 0.63 16.71
N VAL A 190 14.15 -0.51 16.82
CA VAL A 190 14.39 -1.68 15.99
C VAL A 190 13.57 -1.55 14.70
N PRO A 191 14.15 -1.80 13.52
CA PRO A 191 13.40 -1.83 12.27
C PRO A 191 12.30 -2.90 12.31
N GLU A 192 11.11 -2.54 11.86
CA GLU A 192 9.97 -3.45 11.72
C GLU A 192 9.70 -3.73 10.24
N MET A 193 9.07 -4.87 9.96
CA MET A 193 8.64 -5.16 8.59
C MET A 193 7.46 -4.25 8.22
N PRO A 194 7.51 -3.57 7.05
CA PRO A 194 6.43 -2.69 6.63
C PRO A 194 5.16 -3.47 6.26
N THR A 195 4.05 -2.75 6.21
CA THR A 195 2.82 -3.26 5.56
C THR A 195 3.10 -3.57 4.10
N ALA A 196 2.48 -4.65 3.62
CA ALA A 196 2.48 -5.05 2.22
C ALA A 196 1.06 -4.87 1.70
N GLU A 197 0.88 -3.91 0.79
CA GLU A 197 -0.41 -3.57 0.19
C GLU A 197 -0.39 -3.95 -1.29
N ASN A 198 -1.53 -3.93 -1.98
CA ASN A 198 -1.59 -4.22 -3.43
C ASN A 198 -0.98 -5.56 -3.89
N ILE A 199 -0.93 -6.56 -3.00
CA ILE A 199 -0.22 -7.83 -3.23
C ILE A 199 -0.82 -8.59 -4.43
N THR A 200 -0.07 -8.67 -5.53
CA THR A 200 -0.51 -9.24 -6.80
C THR A 200 0.54 -10.18 -7.38
N VAL A 201 0.10 -11.38 -7.79
CA VAL A 201 0.97 -12.32 -8.52
C VAL A 201 1.03 -11.91 -9.98
N ARG A 202 2.25 -11.73 -10.50
CA ARG A 202 2.52 -11.30 -11.88
C ARG A 202 3.24 -12.35 -12.72
N GLY A 203 3.65 -13.45 -12.12
CA GLY A 203 4.20 -14.57 -12.85
C GLY A 203 4.64 -15.71 -11.97
N GLU A 204 5.05 -16.81 -12.60
CA GLU A 204 5.46 -18.03 -11.93
C GLU A 204 6.67 -18.65 -12.63
N LYS A 205 7.44 -19.42 -11.86
CA LYS A 205 8.57 -20.17 -12.36
C LYS A 205 8.12 -21.60 -12.63
N ILE A 206 7.98 -21.97 -13.90
CA ILE A 206 7.50 -23.30 -14.31
C ILE A 206 8.57 -23.96 -15.19
N ASN A 207 9.01 -25.14 -14.79
CA ASN A 207 10.04 -25.95 -15.47
C ASN A 207 11.33 -25.18 -15.82
N GLY A 208 11.70 -24.17 -15.01
CA GLY A 208 12.90 -23.36 -15.27
C GLY A 208 12.67 -22.14 -16.16
N GLU A 209 11.45 -21.93 -16.67
CA GLU A 209 11.03 -20.75 -17.44
C GLU A 209 10.17 -19.81 -16.60
N VAL A 210 10.16 -18.52 -16.96
CA VAL A 210 9.31 -17.50 -16.32
C VAL A 210 8.06 -17.37 -17.18
N GLU A 211 6.91 -17.65 -16.59
CA GLU A 211 5.61 -17.41 -17.21
C GLU A 211 4.97 -16.18 -16.56
N ALA A 212 4.89 -15.08 -17.31
CA ALA A 212 4.20 -13.88 -16.87
C ALA A 212 2.67 -14.10 -16.88
N LYS A 213 1.99 -13.57 -15.87
CA LYS A 213 0.53 -13.54 -15.76
C LYS A 213 0.03 -12.12 -16.03
N CYS A 214 -0.93 -12.01 -16.94
CA CYS A 214 -1.61 -10.75 -17.27
C CYS A 214 -2.47 -10.24 -16.11
#